data_AF-A0A661X8I6-F1
#
_entry.id   AF-A0A661X8I6-F1
#
_cell.length_a   1.000
_cell.length_b   1.000
_cell.length_c   1.000
_cell.angle_alpha   90.00
_cell.angle_beta   90.00
_cell.angle_gamma   90.00
#
_symmetry.space_group_name_H-M   'P 1'
#
loop_
_entity.id
_entity.type
_entity.pdbx_description
1 polymer ?
#
loop_
_entity_poly.entity_id
_entity_poly.type
_entity_poly.pdbx_seq_one_letter_code
_entity_poly.pdbx_strand_id
1 'polypeptide(L)'
;MAKTPKRDLHSVRLENLDWSSEKRMESVEKVYRYVTDHALSAMDWYLSKKNTKRRWARFLRVWAIIFTALAGLLPVLSQIYNKGSKVAIDPAWATVLLLIAVTFVGLDHFFGFSNSWMRFISAELKIKTNYESFQLNWQIKLAALEGETPSAEQAVELLNMCRDFLETINNILLEEMEEWKRNFKAALKKIDAETRNIRKI
;
A
#
# COMPACT_ATOMS: atom_id res chain seq x y z
N MET A 1 14.67 18.72 -7.33
CA MET A 1 13.26 19.15 -7.28
C MET A 1 12.40 17.90 -7.09
N ALA A 2 11.91 17.63 -5.87
CA ALA A 2 11.16 16.41 -5.60
C ALA A 2 9.75 16.52 -6.20
N LYS A 3 9.46 15.72 -7.22
CA LYS A 3 8.12 15.61 -7.84
C LYS A 3 7.13 15.22 -6.74
N THR A 4 6.18 16.11 -6.48
CA THR A 4 5.05 15.83 -5.57
C THR A 4 4.29 14.62 -6.12
N PRO A 5 4.10 13.53 -5.37
CA PRO A 5 3.40 12.36 -5.89
C PRO A 5 1.94 12.77 -6.19
N LYS A 6 1.55 12.68 -7.47
CA LYS A 6 0.17 12.97 -7.92
C LYS A 6 -0.81 12.12 -7.12
N ARG A 7 -1.89 12.76 -6.68
CA ARG A 7 -2.68 12.32 -5.52
C ARG A 7 -3.51 11.06 -5.74
N ASP A 8 -3.86 10.68 -6.96
CA ASP A 8 -4.61 9.47 -7.27
C ASP A 8 -4.23 8.89 -8.64
N LEU A 9 -4.49 7.60 -8.85
CA LEU A 9 -4.35 6.96 -10.15
C LEU A 9 -5.47 7.45 -11.07
N HIS A 10 -5.12 8.03 -12.21
CA HIS A 10 -6.08 8.57 -13.16
C HIS A 10 -6.19 7.68 -14.40
N SER A 11 -7.40 7.56 -14.96
CA SER A 11 -7.57 7.08 -16.33
C SER A 11 -7.06 8.15 -17.28
N VAL A 12 -6.17 7.76 -18.18
CA VAL A 12 -5.63 8.68 -19.18
C VAL A 12 -6.37 8.52 -20.49
N ARG A 13 -6.40 9.61 -21.24
CA ARG A 13 -7.03 9.71 -22.54
C ARG A 13 -5.94 9.72 -23.61
N LEU A 14 -5.93 8.71 -24.47
CA LEU A 14 -5.03 8.62 -25.62
C LEU A 14 -5.55 9.53 -26.74
N GLU A 15 -5.29 10.83 -26.64
CA GLU A 15 -5.64 11.82 -27.67
C GLU A 15 -4.45 12.04 -28.63
N ASN A 16 -4.73 12.41 -29.89
CA ASN A 16 -3.73 12.79 -30.92
C ASN A 16 -2.78 11.67 -31.39
N LEU A 17 -3.33 10.48 -31.64
CA LEU A 17 -2.61 9.39 -32.33
C LEU A 17 -2.87 9.47 -33.84
N ASP A 18 -1.80 9.36 -34.63
CA ASP A 18 -1.81 9.36 -36.10
C ASP A 18 -1.19 8.04 -36.59
N TRP A 19 -1.99 7.24 -37.31
CA TRP A 19 -1.61 5.90 -37.78
C TRP A 19 -1.16 5.86 -39.25
N SER A 20 -0.97 7.02 -39.86
CA SER A 20 -0.30 7.14 -41.17
C SER A 20 1.09 6.50 -41.11
N SER A 21 1.57 6.02 -42.26
CA SER A 21 2.84 5.26 -42.31
C SER A 21 4.03 6.01 -41.73
N GLU A 22 4.07 7.34 -41.92
CA GLU A 22 5.16 8.19 -41.47
C GLU A 22 5.14 8.43 -39.95
N LYS A 23 3.96 8.49 -39.31
CA LYS A 23 3.81 8.82 -37.89
C LYS A 23 3.44 7.64 -36.99
N ARG A 24 3.31 6.44 -37.57
CA ARG A 24 2.93 5.22 -36.84
C ARG A 24 3.86 4.96 -35.65
N MET A 25 5.16 5.10 -35.86
CA MET A 25 6.16 4.90 -34.80
C MET A 25 5.99 5.92 -33.66
N GLU A 26 5.74 7.18 -34.00
CA GLU A 26 5.50 8.25 -33.00
C GLU A 26 4.25 7.94 -32.15
N SER A 27 3.18 7.47 -32.79
CA SER A 27 1.95 7.08 -32.09
C SER A 27 2.15 5.88 -31.17
N VAL A 28 2.91 4.87 -31.62
CA VAL A 28 3.28 3.71 -30.80
C VAL A 28 4.14 4.15 -29.60
N GLU A 29 5.11 5.04 -29.80
CA GLU A 29 5.95 5.55 -28.73
C GLU A 29 5.16 6.39 -27.71
N LYS A 30 4.17 7.17 -28.16
CA LYS A 30 3.24 7.88 -27.25
C LYS A 30 2.49 6.91 -26.34
N VAL A 31 1.99 5.80 -26.88
CA VAL A 31 1.31 4.76 -26.09
C VAL A 31 2.28 4.10 -25.12
N TYR A 32 3.49 3.76 -25.56
CA TYR A 32 4.53 3.21 -24.71
C TYR A 32 4.84 4.14 -23.53
N ARG A 33 5.12 5.43 -23.80
CA ARG A 33 5.41 6.44 -22.76
C ARG A 33 4.27 6.55 -21.76
N TYR A 34 3.02 6.50 -22.25
CA TYR A 34 1.86 6.50 -21.38
C TYR A 34 1.86 5.30 -20.41
N VAL A 35 2.00 4.08 -20.93
CA VAL A 35 1.95 2.87 -20.08
C VAL A 35 3.12 2.85 -19.10
N THR A 36 4.32 3.29 -19.51
CA THR A 36 5.47 3.39 -18.61
C THR A 36 5.26 4.44 -17.53
N ASP A 37 4.72 5.61 -17.86
CA ASP A 37 4.44 6.66 -16.88
C ASP A 37 3.36 6.22 -15.89
N HIS A 38 2.38 5.44 -16.34
CA HIS A 38 1.36 4.85 -15.47
C HIS A 38 2.00 3.86 -14.48
N ALA A 39 2.87 2.96 -14.95
CA ALA A 39 3.59 2.01 -14.11
C ALA A 39 4.44 2.73 -13.04
N LEU A 40 5.23 3.72 -13.45
CA LEU A 40 6.08 4.51 -12.56
C LEU A 40 5.25 5.28 -11.53
N SER A 41 4.15 5.90 -11.95
CA SER A 41 3.23 6.60 -11.05
C SER A 41 2.59 5.65 -10.03
N ALA A 42 2.24 4.43 -10.43
CA ALA A 42 1.74 3.41 -9.52
C ALA A 42 2.80 3.02 -8.49
N MET A 43 4.03 2.73 -8.92
CA MET A 43 5.15 2.41 -8.01
C MET A 43 5.39 3.54 -6.99
N ASP A 44 5.46 4.78 -7.44
CA ASP A 44 5.63 5.96 -6.58
C ASP A 44 4.48 6.10 -5.57
N TRP A 45 3.25 5.86 -6.01
CA TRP A 45 2.09 5.85 -5.13
C TRP A 45 2.23 4.79 -4.03
N TYR A 46 2.58 3.55 -4.36
CA TYR A 46 2.78 2.46 -3.39
C TYR A 46 3.90 2.81 -2.38
N LEU A 47 5.04 3.32 -2.84
CA LEU A 47 6.16 3.72 -1.99
C LEU A 47 5.82 4.90 -1.07
N SER A 48 5.06 5.89 -1.56
CA SER A 48 4.66 7.05 -0.77
C SER A 48 3.71 6.65 0.37
N LYS A 49 2.73 5.78 0.10
CA LYS A 49 1.74 5.33 1.09
C LYS A 49 2.34 4.44 2.18
N LYS A 50 3.37 3.64 1.84
CA LYS A 50 4.12 2.79 2.79
C LYS A 50 4.58 3.56 4.03
N ASN A 51 5.16 4.74 3.84
CA ASN A 51 5.79 5.49 4.92
C ASN A 51 4.77 5.96 5.97
N THR A 52 3.61 6.42 5.53
CA THR A 52 2.54 6.84 6.44
C THR A 52 2.03 5.66 7.26
N LYS A 53 1.77 4.51 6.62
CA LYS A 53 1.30 3.30 7.32
C LYS A 53 2.32 2.78 8.34
N ARG A 54 3.60 2.77 7.96
CA ARG A 54 4.71 2.39 8.85
C ARG A 54 4.86 3.33 10.06
N ARG A 55 4.61 4.64 9.90
CA ARG A 55 4.65 5.60 11.02
C ARG A 55 3.50 5.35 11.98
N TRP A 56 2.28 5.15 11.47
CA TRP A 56 1.11 4.84 12.30
C TRP A 56 1.27 3.54 13.07
N ALA A 57 1.73 2.47 12.43
CA ALA A 57 2.01 1.19 13.10
C ALA A 57 3.02 1.36 14.26
N ARG A 58 4.13 2.07 14.01
CA ARG A 58 5.13 2.35 15.05
C ARG A 58 4.59 3.20 16.19
N PHE A 59 3.82 4.25 15.86
CA PHE A 59 3.18 5.11 16.85
C PHE A 59 2.28 4.30 17.77
N LEU A 60 1.32 3.55 17.21
CA LEU A 60 0.37 2.73 17.98
C LEU A 60 1.10 1.72 18.87
N ARG A 61 2.15 1.08 18.35
CA ARG A 61 2.92 0.07 19.08
C ARG A 61 3.74 0.68 20.24
N VAL A 62 4.37 1.82 20.02
CA VAL A 62 5.12 2.52 21.07
C VAL A 62 4.17 2.96 22.18
N TRP A 63 3.01 3.53 21.84
CA TRP A 63 2.02 3.92 22.84
C TRP A 63 1.45 2.74 23.60
N ALA A 64 1.13 1.62 22.94
CA ALA A 64 0.69 0.41 23.63
C ALA A 64 1.72 -0.07 24.67
N ILE A 65 3.01 -0.05 24.34
CA ILE A 65 4.09 -0.42 25.26
C ILE A 65 4.19 0.56 26.43
N ILE A 66 4.15 1.86 26.17
CA ILE A 66 4.21 2.90 27.21
C ILE A 66 3.05 2.75 28.19
N PHE A 67 1.82 2.62 27.69
CA PHE A 67 0.64 2.47 28.55
C PHE A 67 0.65 1.17 29.35
N THR A 68 1.12 0.06 28.75
CA THR A 68 1.30 -1.21 29.46
C THR A 68 2.35 -1.08 30.58
N ALA A 69 3.48 -0.43 30.31
CA ALA A 69 4.53 -0.22 31.31
C ALA A 69 4.04 0.67 32.45
N LEU A 70 3.37 1.79 32.14
CA LEU A 70 2.80 2.68 33.15
C LEU A 70 1.74 1.97 34.00
N ALA A 71 0.90 1.14 33.39
CA ALA A 71 -0.07 0.33 34.12
C ALA A 71 0.59 -0.65 35.11
N GLY A 72 1.70 -1.29 34.71
CA GLY A 72 2.47 -2.19 35.58
C GLY A 72 3.21 -1.46 36.72
N LEU A 73 3.63 -0.22 36.49
CA LEU A 73 4.35 0.59 37.49
C LEU A 73 3.41 1.25 38.51
N LEU A 74 2.17 1.56 38.13
CA LEU A 74 1.19 2.25 38.99
C LEU A 74 0.98 1.58 40.37
N PRO A 75 0.74 0.25 40.46
CA PRO A 75 0.58 -0.43 41.74
C PRO A 75 1.82 -0.35 42.63
N VAL A 76 3.02 -0.38 42.03
CA VAL A 76 4.31 -0.28 42.75
C VAL A 76 4.50 1.14 43.29
N LEU A 77 4.24 2.16 42.47
CA LEU A 77 4.32 3.55 42.87
C LEU A 77 3.31 3.89 43.97
N SER A 78 2.07 3.39 43.87
CA SER A 78 1.04 3.56 44.88
C SER A 78 1.47 2.98 46.24
N GLN A 79 2.11 1.81 46.26
CA GLN A 79 2.64 1.21 47.49
C GLN A 79 3.80 2.00 48.11
N ILE A 80 4.69 2.56 47.29
CA ILE A 80 5.83 3.37 47.76
C ILE A 80 5.35 4.72 48.34
N TYR A 81 4.43 5.40 47.65
CA TYR A 81 3.98 6.75 48.03
C TYR A 81 2.91 6.76 49.14
N ASN A 82 2.10 5.70 49.29
CA ASN A 82 1.12 5.61 50.39
C ASN A 82 1.75 5.58 51.79
N LYS A 83 3.07 5.35 51.91
CA LYS A 83 3.77 5.39 53.21
C LYS A 83 4.07 6.78 53.77
N GLY A 84 3.70 7.88 53.10
CA GLY A 84 3.92 9.22 53.66
C GLY A 84 3.56 10.43 52.80
N SER A 85 2.83 10.26 51.69
CA SER A 85 2.50 11.37 50.78
C SER A 85 1.02 11.74 50.78
N LYS A 86 0.70 13.02 50.50
CA LYS A 86 -0.68 13.54 50.43
C LYS A 86 -1.40 13.22 49.09
N VAL A 87 -0.72 12.53 48.17
CA VAL A 87 -1.25 12.21 46.84
C VAL A 87 -1.54 10.71 46.79
N ALA A 88 -2.81 10.35 46.93
CA ALA A 88 -3.27 8.98 46.73
C ALA A 88 -3.50 8.73 45.23
N ILE A 89 -2.73 7.82 44.64
CA ILE A 89 -2.98 7.35 43.27
C ILE A 89 -3.83 6.09 43.35
N ASP A 90 -5.07 6.20 42.88
CA ASP A 90 -6.01 5.07 42.82
C ASP A 90 -5.48 3.98 41.87
N PRO A 91 -5.30 2.73 42.34
CA PRO A 91 -4.94 1.59 41.49
C PRO A 91 -5.84 1.38 40.27
N ALA A 92 -7.09 1.88 40.28
CA ALA A 92 -8.01 1.82 39.14
C ALA A 92 -7.44 2.47 37.87
N TRP A 93 -6.54 3.45 38.00
CA TRP A 93 -5.84 4.04 36.86
C TRP A 93 -4.99 3.02 36.08
N ALA A 94 -4.48 1.97 36.74
CA ALA A 94 -3.75 0.91 36.05
C ALA A 94 -4.66 0.19 35.04
N THR A 95 -5.92 -0.08 35.42
CA THR A 95 -6.92 -0.67 34.53
C THR A 95 -7.25 0.24 33.35
N VAL A 96 -7.36 1.55 33.58
CA VAL A 96 -7.59 2.54 32.51
C VAL A 96 -6.43 2.54 31.51
N LEU A 97 -5.18 2.54 32.00
CA LEU A 97 -4.00 2.51 31.13
C LEU A 97 -3.90 1.18 30.35
N LEU A 98 -4.26 0.05 30.96
CA LEU A 98 -4.34 -1.23 30.23
C LEU A 98 -5.41 -1.20 29.13
N LEU A 99 -6.59 -0.66 29.42
CA LEU A 99 -7.65 -0.49 28.41
C LEU A 99 -7.18 0.35 27.22
N ILE A 100 -6.47 1.44 27.49
CA ILE A 100 -5.88 2.29 26.44
C ILE A 100 -4.84 1.51 25.63
N ALA A 101 -3.95 0.75 26.29
CA ALA A 101 -2.95 -0.08 25.61
C ALA A 101 -3.61 -1.13 24.69
N VAL A 102 -4.61 -1.85 25.19
CA VAL A 102 -5.39 -2.82 24.42
C VAL A 102 -6.09 -2.15 23.24
N THR A 103 -6.65 -0.94 23.44
CA THR A 103 -7.27 -0.16 22.36
C THR A 103 -6.26 0.17 21.27
N PHE A 104 -5.04 0.60 21.60
CA PHE A 104 -4.01 0.87 20.60
C PHE A 104 -3.61 -0.37 19.79
N VAL A 105 -3.48 -1.53 20.45
CA VAL A 105 -3.22 -2.81 19.77
C VAL A 105 -4.39 -3.20 18.86
N GLY A 106 -5.62 -3.03 19.35
CA GLY A 106 -6.84 -3.29 18.59
C GLY A 106 -6.95 -2.40 17.36
N LEU A 107 -6.62 -1.11 17.47
CA LEU A 107 -6.59 -0.16 16.36
C LEU A 107 -5.53 -0.55 15.31
N ASP A 108 -4.32 -0.92 15.74
CA ASP A 108 -3.27 -1.39 14.81
C ASP A 108 -3.70 -2.64 14.04
N HIS A 109 -4.35 -3.58 14.72
CA HIS A 109 -4.88 -4.80 14.13
C HIS A 109 -6.05 -4.53 13.18
N PHE A 110 -7.03 -3.73 13.60
CA PHE A 110 -8.24 -3.40 12.84
C PHE A 110 -7.92 -2.67 11.53
N PHE A 111 -7.05 -1.65 11.59
CA PHE A 111 -6.62 -0.91 10.41
C PHE A 111 -5.48 -1.60 9.64
N GLY A 112 -4.93 -2.69 10.20
CA GLY A 112 -3.89 -3.51 9.57
C GLY A 112 -2.60 -2.73 9.27
N PHE A 113 -2.28 -1.66 10.01
CA PHE A 113 -1.16 -0.78 9.67
C PHE A 113 0.18 -1.53 9.66
N SER A 114 0.38 -2.44 10.63
CA SER A 114 1.57 -3.27 10.75
C SER A 114 1.78 -4.26 9.59
N ASN A 115 0.71 -4.75 8.95
CA ASN A 115 0.79 -5.68 7.82
C ASN A 115 0.72 -4.99 6.47
N SER A 116 0.12 -3.80 6.41
CA SER A 116 -0.11 -3.09 5.16
C SER A 116 1.20 -2.72 4.45
N TRP A 117 2.21 -2.25 5.19
CA TRP A 117 3.43 -1.73 4.56
C TRP A 117 4.19 -2.79 3.75
N MET A 118 4.19 -4.06 4.20
CA MET A 118 4.83 -5.16 3.48
C MET A 118 4.07 -5.47 2.19
N ARG A 119 2.73 -5.44 2.23
CA ARG A 119 1.89 -5.58 1.03
C ARG A 119 2.15 -4.47 0.00
N PHE A 120 2.25 -3.21 0.45
CA PHE A 120 2.62 -2.11 -0.44
C PHE A 120 3.99 -2.32 -1.09
N ILE A 121 4.97 -2.89 -0.38
CA ILE A 121 6.28 -3.26 -0.94
C ILE A 121 6.15 -4.42 -1.93
N SER A 122 5.41 -5.47 -1.59
CA SER A 122 5.21 -6.61 -2.48
C SER A 122 4.55 -6.20 -3.79
N ALA A 123 3.52 -5.34 -3.75
CA ALA A 123 2.86 -4.82 -4.94
C ALA A 123 3.81 -3.96 -5.78
N GLU A 124 4.58 -3.06 -5.16
CA GLU A 124 5.58 -2.27 -5.88
C GLU A 124 6.65 -3.14 -6.54
N LEU A 125 7.17 -4.15 -5.84
CA LEU A 125 8.15 -5.06 -6.39
C LEU A 125 7.58 -5.86 -7.57
N LYS A 126 6.33 -6.34 -7.47
CA LYS A 126 5.63 -6.99 -8.60
C LYS A 126 5.56 -6.06 -9.82
N ILE A 127 5.17 -4.80 -9.62
CA ILE A 127 5.09 -3.82 -10.73
C ILE A 127 6.49 -3.58 -11.31
N LYS A 128 7.50 -3.40 -10.46
CA LYS A 128 8.88 -3.16 -10.87
C LYS A 128 9.44 -4.30 -11.74
N THR A 129 9.29 -5.54 -11.30
CA THR A 129 9.78 -6.70 -12.07
C THR A 129 9.10 -6.78 -13.43
N ASN A 130 7.76 -6.58 -13.49
CA ASN A 130 7.03 -6.59 -14.76
C ASN A 130 7.44 -5.42 -15.67
N TYR A 131 7.70 -4.24 -15.10
CA TYR A 131 8.17 -3.07 -15.84
C TYR A 131 9.55 -3.33 -16.46
N GLU A 132 10.50 -3.88 -15.71
CA GLU A 132 11.84 -4.23 -16.22
C GLU A 132 11.76 -5.27 -17.35
N SER A 133 10.91 -6.29 -17.22
CA SER A 133 10.67 -7.26 -18.29
C SER A 133 10.02 -6.63 -19.53
N PHE A 134 9.02 -5.76 -19.35
CA PHE A 134 8.37 -5.04 -20.44
C PHE A 134 9.37 -4.15 -21.19
N GLN A 135 10.22 -3.40 -20.48
CA GLN A 135 11.27 -2.57 -21.05
C GLN A 135 12.23 -3.37 -21.95
N LEU A 136 12.71 -4.51 -21.47
CA LEU A 136 13.60 -5.37 -22.26
C LEU A 136 12.89 -5.94 -23.48
N ASN A 137 11.67 -6.46 -23.32
CA ASN A 137 10.88 -7.00 -24.44
C ASN A 137 10.60 -5.93 -25.50
N TRP A 138 10.40 -4.68 -25.08
CA TRP A 138 10.22 -3.55 -25.98
C TRP A 138 11.47 -3.31 -26.82
N GLN A 139 12.65 -3.24 -26.19
CA GLN A 139 13.91 -3.05 -26.91
C GLN A 139 14.22 -4.22 -27.85
N ILE A 140 13.91 -5.46 -27.45
CA ILE A 140 14.06 -6.64 -28.32
C ILE A 140 13.18 -6.49 -29.58
N LYS A 141 11.91 -6.09 -29.42
CA LYS A 141 11.00 -5.87 -30.55
C LYS A 141 11.44 -4.71 -31.44
N LEU A 142 11.93 -3.60 -30.87
CA LEU A 142 12.44 -2.48 -31.65
C LEU A 142 13.72 -2.83 -32.41
N ALA A 143 14.63 -3.61 -31.82
CA ALA A 143 15.85 -4.05 -32.49
C ALA A 143 15.53 -4.91 -33.72
N ALA A 144 14.44 -5.69 -33.69
CA ALA A 144 13.98 -6.50 -34.81
C ALA A 144 13.36 -5.69 -35.96
N LEU A 145 13.10 -4.39 -35.78
CA LEU A 145 12.64 -3.49 -36.85
C LEU A 145 13.80 -2.91 -37.68
N GLU A 146 15.04 -3.11 -37.26
CA GLU A 146 16.26 -2.63 -37.96
C GLU A 146 16.27 -1.12 -38.30
N GLY A 147 15.48 -0.32 -37.58
CA GLY A 147 15.37 1.12 -37.78
C GLY A 147 14.30 1.55 -38.79
N GLU A 148 13.53 0.61 -39.35
CA GLU A 148 12.41 0.92 -40.24
C GLU A 148 11.15 1.33 -39.46
N THR A 149 10.28 2.11 -40.10
CA THR A 149 8.94 2.36 -39.56
C THR A 149 8.16 1.06 -39.49
N PRO A 150 7.59 0.68 -38.32
CA PRO A 150 6.91 -0.60 -38.16
C PRO A 150 5.76 -0.71 -39.14
N SER A 151 5.51 -1.89 -39.70
CA SER A 151 4.31 -2.18 -40.49
C SER A 151 3.04 -2.03 -39.63
N ALA A 152 1.87 -2.04 -40.26
CA ALA A 152 0.61 -1.98 -39.52
C ALA A 152 0.48 -3.17 -38.53
N GLU A 153 0.88 -4.36 -38.95
CA GLU A 153 0.86 -5.58 -38.12
C GLU A 153 1.85 -5.48 -36.95
N GLN A 154 3.09 -5.06 -37.22
CA GLN A 154 4.10 -4.87 -36.18
C GLN A 154 3.70 -3.80 -35.16
N ALA A 155 3.05 -2.72 -35.61
CA ALA A 155 2.51 -1.71 -34.70
C ALA A 155 1.40 -2.29 -33.80
N VAL A 156 0.51 -3.13 -34.34
CA VAL A 156 -0.51 -3.83 -33.55
C VAL A 156 0.13 -4.75 -32.51
N GLU A 157 1.21 -5.47 -32.85
CA GLU A 157 1.95 -6.28 -31.87
C GLU A 157 2.52 -5.44 -30.71
N LEU A 158 3.18 -4.32 -31.03
CA LEU A 158 3.72 -3.40 -30.02
C LEU A 158 2.63 -2.82 -29.11
N LEU A 159 1.48 -2.47 -29.70
CA LEU A 159 0.32 -1.97 -28.95
C LEU A 159 -0.31 -3.05 -28.07
N ASN A 160 -0.42 -4.30 -28.54
CA ASN A 160 -0.87 -5.42 -27.74
C ASN A 160 0.06 -5.64 -26.54
N MET A 161 1.38 -5.54 -26.74
CA MET A 161 2.35 -5.63 -25.64
C MET A 161 2.12 -4.54 -24.59
N CYS A 162 1.81 -3.31 -25.01
CA CYS A 162 1.44 -2.21 -24.12
C CYS A 162 0.13 -2.48 -23.36
N ARG A 163 -0.89 -3.01 -24.06
CA ARG A 163 -2.17 -3.41 -23.45
C ARG A 163 -1.96 -4.47 -22.38
N ASP A 164 -1.24 -5.55 -22.70
CA ASP A 164 -1.04 -6.70 -21.82
C ASP A 164 -0.26 -6.30 -20.56
N PHE A 165 0.72 -5.41 -20.71
CA PHE A 165 1.43 -4.85 -19.57
C PHE A 165 0.53 -3.97 -18.69
N LEU A 166 -0.32 -3.13 -19.30
CA LEU A 166 -1.29 -2.31 -18.56
C LEU A 166 -2.32 -3.17 -17.81
N GLU A 167 -2.81 -4.24 -18.44
CA GLU A 167 -3.70 -5.23 -17.80
C GLU A 167 -3.00 -5.91 -16.62
N THR A 168 -1.73 -6.28 -16.77
CA THR A 168 -0.92 -6.86 -15.68
C THR A 168 -0.83 -5.91 -14.48
N ILE A 169 -0.56 -4.63 -14.70
CA ILE A 169 -0.56 -3.62 -13.63
C ILE A 169 -1.94 -3.54 -12.97
N ASN A 170 -3.01 -3.41 -13.75
CA ASN A 170 -4.37 -3.32 -13.23
C ASN A 170 -4.75 -4.56 -12.40
N ASN A 171 -4.33 -5.76 -12.81
CA ASN A 171 -4.55 -6.99 -12.07
C ASN A 171 -3.84 -6.99 -10.72
N ILE A 172 -2.60 -6.48 -10.64
CA ILE A 172 -1.90 -6.32 -9.34
C ILE A 172 -2.70 -5.39 -8.40
N LEU A 173 -3.28 -4.30 -8.93
CA LEU A 173 -4.11 -3.40 -8.15
C LEU A 173 -5.41 -4.06 -7.67
N LEU A 174 -6.07 -4.82 -8.55
CA LEU A 174 -7.29 -5.56 -8.22
C LEU A 174 -7.03 -6.65 -7.17
N GLU A 175 -5.93 -7.39 -7.29
CA GLU A 175 -5.48 -8.36 -6.28
C GLU A 175 -5.30 -7.70 -4.91
N GLU A 176 -4.61 -6.55 -4.85
CA GLU A 176 -4.43 -5.81 -3.60
C GLU A 176 -5.76 -5.32 -3.00
N MET A 177 -6.70 -4.88 -3.83
CA MET A 177 -8.03 -4.48 -3.39
C MET A 177 -8.80 -5.66 -2.78
N GLU A 178 -8.79 -6.83 -3.44
CA GLU A 178 -9.47 -8.02 -2.94
C GLU A 178 -8.83 -8.58 -1.67
N GLU A 179 -7.50 -8.57 -1.59
CA GLU A 179 -6.74 -8.89 -0.38
C GLU A 179 -7.10 -7.94 0.77
N TRP A 180 -7.26 -6.65 0.49
CA TRP A 180 -7.71 -5.66 1.48
C TRP A 180 -9.13 -5.93 1.96
N LYS A 181 -10.08 -6.18 1.06
CA LYS A 181 -11.46 -6.55 1.40
C LYS A 181 -11.52 -7.81 2.26
N ARG A 182 -10.72 -8.83 1.93
CA ARG A 182 -10.67 -10.09 2.68
C ARG A 182 -10.15 -9.88 4.10
N ASN A 183 -9.04 -9.16 4.25
CA ASN A 183 -8.48 -8.85 5.57
C ASN A 183 -9.45 -8.02 6.42
N PHE A 184 -10.14 -7.06 5.81
CA PHE A 184 -11.15 -6.26 6.48
C PHE A 184 -12.33 -7.11 6.97
N LYS A 185 -12.88 -7.98 6.12
CA LYS A 185 -13.95 -8.93 6.50
C LYS A 185 -13.51 -9.87 7.63
N ALA A 186 -12.27 -10.36 7.58
CA ALA A 186 -11.72 -11.23 8.61
C ALA A 186 -11.61 -10.50 9.97
N ALA A 187 -11.17 -9.24 9.96
CA ALA A 187 -11.10 -8.41 11.16
C ALA A 187 -12.50 -8.20 11.79
N LEU A 188 -13.52 -7.89 10.98
CA LEU A 188 -14.89 -7.75 11.45
C LEU A 188 -15.43 -9.05 12.08
N LYS A 189 -15.22 -10.19 11.41
CA LYS A 189 -15.68 -11.50 11.91
C LYS A 189 -15.06 -11.85 13.26
N LYS A 190 -13.78 -11.49 13.47
CA LYS A 190 -13.10 -11.70 14.75
C LYS A 190 -13.71 -10.86 15.87
N ILE A 191 -13.99 -9.58 15.62
CA ILE A 191 -14.64 -8.67 16.58
C ILE A 191 -16.04 -9.19 16.95
N ASP A 192 -16.82 -9.64 15.98
CA ASP A 192 -18.16 -10.21 16.22
C ASP A 192 -18.08 -11.47 17.10
N ALA A 193 -17.10 -12.34 16.86
CA ALA A 193 -16.89 -13.55 17.64
C ALA A 193 -16.50 -13.24 19.09
N GLU A 194 -15.56 -12.31 19.29
CA GLU A 194 -15.14 -11.87 20.63
C GLU A 194 -16.31 -11.23 21.39
N THR A 195 -17.10 -10.38 20.73
CA THR A 195 -18.28 -9.73 21.32
C THR A 195 -19.35 -10.76 21.75
N ARG A 196 -19.59 -11.80 20.94
CA ARG A 196 -20.53 -12.87 21.30
C ARG A 196 -20.06 -13.70 22.48
N ASN A 197 -18.76 -13.95 22.60
CA ASN A 197 -18.21 -14.67 23.74
C ASN A 197 -18.35 -13.86 25.04
N ILE A 198 -18.12 -12.55 24.99
CA ILE A 198 -18.32 -11.67 26.16
C ILE A 198 -19.78 -11.67 26.63
N ARG A 199 -20.75 -11.68 25.71
CA ARG A 199 -22.19 -11.72 26.07
C ARG A 199 -22.68 -13.05 26.67
N LYS A 200 -21.87 -14.11 26.61
CA LYS A 200 -22.22 -15.44 27.14
C LYS A 200 -21.64 -15.70 28.53
N ILE A 201 -20.77 -14.82 29.01
CA ILE A 201 -20.17 -14.81 30.35
C ILE A 201 -20.99 -13.87 31.22
#